data_AF-A0A0D2UL18-F1
#
_entry.id   AF-A0A0D2UL18-F1
#
_cell.length_a   1.000
_cell.length_b   1.000
_cell.length_c   1.000
_cell.angle_alpha   90.00
_cell.angle_beta   90.00
_cell.angle_gamma   90.00
#
_symmetry.space_group_name_H-M   'P 1'
#
loop_
_entity.id
_entity.type
_entity.pdbx_description
1 polymer ?
#
loop_
_entity_poly.entity_id
_entity_poly.type
_entity_poly.pdbx_seq_one_letter_code
_entity_poly.pdbx_strand_id
1 'polypeptide(L)'
;IPLPKWVTGEIEKDPDLAYTDQWGRRNYEYLSLGCDTLPVLKGRTPVQCYADFMRAFRDNFKHLLGDTIVEIQVGMGPAGELRYPSYPEANGTWKFPGIGAFQCYDKYMLSSLKAAAEAAGKPEWGSTGPTDAGHYNNWPEDTPFFKKEDALCAPEKLVKQVALATGAAQVPLAGENALPRYDEYAHEQILRASSLNVDGSAVDREMCAFTYLRMNPSLFHPDNWRRFVAFVKKMNEGKGARRCWEEVEREAEQFVHVTQPFIQEAAVALMH
;
A
#
# COMPACT_ATOMS: atom_id res chain seq x y z
N ILE A 1 -11.40 -10.75 -5.27
CA ILE A 1 -11.07 -11.22 -6.65
C ILE A 1 -9.70 -11.88 -6.56
N PRO A 2 -9.55 -13.19 -6.82
CA PRO A 2 -8.26 -13.89 -6.75
C PRO A 2 -7.40 -13.66 -8.01
N LEU A 3 -6.17 -14.18 -7.99
CA LEU A 3 -5.34 -14.32 -9.19
C LEU A 3 -6.07 -15.11 -10.30
N PRO A 4 -5.72 -14.93 -11.59
CA PRO A 4 -6.33 -15.68 -12.67
C PRO A 4 -6.25 -17.20 -12.45
N LYS A 5 -7.34 -17.93 -12.73
CA LYS A 5 -7.42 -19.40 -12.49
C LYS A 5 -6.28 -20.20 -13.13
N TRP A 6 -5.78 -19.74 -14.27
CA TRP A 6 -4.67 -20.40 -14.95
C TRP A 6 -3.34 -20.21 -14.23
N VAL A 7 -3.16 -19.11 -13.47
CA VAL A 7 -2.01 -18.88 -12.58
C VAL A 7 -2.14 -19.74 -11.34
N THR A 8 -3.30 -19.74 -10.69
CA THR A 8 -3.53 -20.57 -9.49
C THR A 8 -3.35 -22.06 -9.80
N GLY A 9 -3.73 -22.51 -10.99
CA GLY A 9 -3.45 -23.87 -11.45
C GLY A 9 -1.98 -24.20 -11.68
N GLU A 10 -1.09 -23.22 -11.89
CA GLU A 10 0.36 -23.46 -11.86
C GLU A 10 0.89 -23.48 -10.42
N ILE A 11 0.34 -22.65 -9.51
CA ILE A 11 0.67 -22.69 -8.07
C ILE A 11 0.26 -24.04 -7.45
N GLU A 12 -0.85 -24.64 -7.88
CA GLU A 12 -1.25 -25.98 -7.42
C GLU A 12 -0.25 -27.08 -7.81
N LYS A 13 0.42 -26.94 -8.95
CA LYS A 13 1.47 -27.87 -9.40
C LYS A 13 2.80 -27.61 -8.70
N ASP A 14 3.09 -26.34 -8.45
CA ASP A 14 4.28 -25.88 -7.75
C ASP A 14 3.93 -24.85 -6.66
N PRO A 15 3.68 -25.31 -5.42
CA PRO A 15 3.28 -24.43 -4.32
C PRO A 15 4.35 -23.40 -3.94
N ASP A 16 5.61 -23.58 -4.35
CA ASP A 16 6.68 -22.60 -4.11
C ASP A 16 6.58 -21.36 -4.99
N LEU A 17 5.61 -21.30 -5.91
CA LEU A 17 5.24 -20.06 -6.60
C LEU A 17 4.52 -19.06 -5.68
N ALA A 18 4.07 -19.49 -4.50
CA ALA A 18 3.47 -18.64 -3.49
C ALA A 18 4.48 -18.22 -2.42
N TYR A 19 4.33 -17.01 -1.88
CA TYR A 19 5.08 -16.59 -0.69
C TYR A 19 4.83 -17.56 0.48
N THR A 20 5.88 -17.83 1.25
CA THR A 20 5.88 -18.93 2.21
C THR A 20 6.57 -18.55 3.51
N ASP A 21 5.91 -18.82 4.63
CA ASP A 21 6.46 -18.60 5.95
C ASP A 21 7.25 -19.81 6.48
N GLN A 22 7.91 -19.63 7.63
CA GLN A 22 8.75 -20.67 8.25
C GLN A 22 7.98 -21.94 8.66
N TRP A 23 6.65 -21.87 8.76
CA TRP A 23 5.79 -23.02 9.09
C TRP A 23 5.20 -23.67 7.83
N GLY A 24 5.65 -23.26 6.64
CA GLY A 24 5.21 -23.78 5.35
C GLY A 24 3.84 -23.28 4.91
N ARG A 25 3.26 -22.27 5.58
CA ARG A 25 1.99 -21.68 5.14
C ARG A 25 2.24 -20.85 3.90
N ARG A 26 1.33 -20.96 2.93
CA ARG A 26 1.43 -20.35 1.61
C ARG A 26 0.41 -19.22 1.47
N ASN A 27 0.83 -18.06 0.99
CA ASN A 27 -0.04 -16.94 0.67
C ASN A 27 -0.30 -16.89 -0.85
N TYR A 28 -1.58 -16.99 -1.24
CA TYR A 28 -2.03 -17.08 -2.64
C TYR A 28 -2.48 -15.74 -3.23
N GLU A 29 -2.29 -14.63 -2.54
CA GLU A 29 -2.70 -13.30 -3.00
C GLU A 29 -1.78 -12.76 -4.11
N TYR A 30 -0.51 -13.21 -4.14
CA TYR A 30 0.51 -12.74 -5.07
C TYR A 30 1.54 -13.83 -5.35
N LEU A 31 2.23 -13.77 -6.50
CA LEU A 31 3.31 -14.69 -6.86
C LEU A 31 4.61 -14.31 -6.12
N SER A 32 5.34 -15.28 -5.60
CA SER A 32 6.62 -15.00 -4.94
C SER A 32 7.61 -14.36 -5.91
N LEU A 33 8.23 -13.24 -5.49
CA LEU A 33 9.30 -12.58 -6.25
C LEU A 33 10.48 -13.52 -6.57
N GLY A 34 10.64 -14.61 -5.80
CA GLY A 34 11.69 -15.60 -6.03
C GLY A 34 11.63 -16.25 -7.41
N CYS A 35 10.46 -16.24 -8.06
CA CYS A 35 10.25 -16.84 -9.37
C CYS A 35 10.09 -15.82 -10.53
N ASP A 36 10.28 -14.52 -10.28
CA ASP A 36 9.98 -13.43 -11.24
C ASP A 36 10.65 -13.59 -12.62
N THR A 37 11.84 -14.18 -12.63
CA THR A 37 12.69 -14.36 -13.82
C THR A 37 12.67 -15.79 -14.37
N LEU A 38 11.88 -16.69 -13.78
CA LEU A 38 11.83 -18.10 -14.15
C LEU A 38 10.59 -18.39 -14.99
N PRO A 39 10.67 -19.23 -16.04
CA PRO A 39 9.56 -19.49 -16.98
C PRO A 39 8.50 -20.46 -16.42
N VAL A 40 8.02 -20.19 -15.22
CA VAL A 40 7.14 -21.06 -14.41
C VAL A 40 5.65 -20.93 -14.75
N LEU A 41 5.27 -19.97 -15.58
CA LEU A 41 3.90 -19.69 -15.98
C LEU A 41 3.65 -20.14 -17.43
N LYS A 42 3.55 -21.46 -17.63
CA LYS A 42 3.36 -22.08 -18.96
C LYS A 42 4.41 -21.63 -19.99
N GLY A 43 5.68 -21.59 -19.57
CA GLY A 43 6.81 -21.18 -20.40
C GLY A 43 7.11 -19.68 -20.41
N ARG A 44 6.30 -18.85 -19.72
CA ARG A 44 6.57 -17.42 -19.49
C ARG A 44 7.00 -17.17 -18.06
N THR A 45 7.73 -16.07 -17.83
CA THR A 45 8.03 -15.60 -16.48
C THR A 45 6.90 -14.72 -15.91
N PRO A 46 6.78 -14.58 -14.58
CA PRO A 46 5.87 -13.61 -13.97
C PRO A 46 6.07 -12.18 -14.52
N VAL A 47 7.32 -11.69 -14.57
CA VAL A 47 7.63 -10.35 -15.10
C VAL A 47 7.22 -10.19 -16.57
N GLN A 48 7.36 -11.24 -17.40
CA GLN A 48 6.84 -11.22 -18.77
C GLN A 48 5.31 -11.09 -18.79
N CYS A 49 4.60 -11.86 -17.95
CA CYS A 49 3.15 -11.78 -17.85
C CYS A 49 2.68 -10.39 -17.40
N TYR A 50 3.36 -9.76 -16.44
CA TYR A 50 3.07 -8.40 -16.00
C TYR A 50 3.30 -7.38 -17.12
N ALA A 51 4.43 -7.47 -17.83
CA ALA A 51 4.76 -6.60 -18.95
C ALA A 51 3.75 -6.74 -20.10
N ASP A 52 3.36 -7.97 -20.44
CA ASP A 52 2.36 -8.25 -21.47
C ASP A 52 1.00 -7.67 -21.10
N PHE A 53 0.59 -7.79 -19.84
CA PHE A 53 -0.64 -7.18 -19.33
C PHE A 53 -0.61 -5.65 -19.46
N MET A 54 0.48 -5.01 -19.05
CA MET A 54 0.64 -3.55 -19.17
C MET A 54 0.66 -3.07 -20.63
N ARG A 55 1.29 -3.82 -21.53
CA ARG A 55 1.26 -3.53 -22.98
C ARG A 55 -0.16 -3.63 -23.53
N ALA A 56 -0.89 -4.71 -23.20
CA ALA A 56 -2.27 -4.88 -23.62
C ALA A 56 -3.18 -3.77 -23.08
N PHE A 57 -3.00 -3.38 -21.80
CA PHE A 57 -3.72 -2.25 -21.20
C PHE A 57 -3.45 -0.96 -21.99
N ARG A 58 -2.17 -0.63 -22.23
CA ARG A 58 -1.79 0.54 -23.03
C ARG A 58 -2.43 0.52 -24.41
N ASP A 59 -2.36 -0.60 -25.12
CA ASP A 59 -2.82 -0.69 -26.51
C ASP A 59 -4.35 -0.56 -26.61
N ASN A 60 -5.09 -1.16 -25.67
CA ASN A 60 -6.55 -1.03 -25.59
C ASN A 60 -7.01 0.37 -25.17
N PHE A 61 -6.36 0.95 -24.16
CA PHE A 61 -6.78 2.22 -23.55
C PHE A 61 -5.97 3.43 -24.03
N LYS A 62 -5.18 3.30 -25.10
CA LYS A 62 -4.33 4.37 -25.65
C LYS A 62 -5.04 5.69 -25.88
N HIS A 63 -6.34 5.64 -26.19
CA HIS A 63 -7.18 6.80 -26.48
C HIS A 63 -7.58 7.58 -25.23
N LEU A 64 -7.36 7.02 -24.03
CA LEU A 64 -7.62 7.64 -22.73
C LEU A 64 -6.33 8.09 -22.02
N LEU A 65 -5.16 7.59 -22.46
CA LEU A 65 -3.87 7.90 -21.84
C LEU A 65 -3.48 9.36 -22.03
N GLY A 66 -3.08 10.02 -20.95
CA GLY A 66 -2.62 11.42 -20.95
C GLY A 66 -3.72 12.46 -20.70
N ASP A 67 -4.98 12.03 -20.62
CA ASP A 67 -6.12 12.88 -20.27
C ASP A 67 -6.97 12.24 -19.17
N THR A 68 -7.74 11.20 -19.50
CA THR A 68 -8.55 10.48 -18.50
C THR A 68 -7.68 9.61 -17.60
N ILE A 69 -6.68 8.92 -18.16
CA ILE A 69 -5.71 8.11 -17.41
C ILE A 69 -4.41 8.90 -17.32
N VAL A 70 -4.19 9.54 -16.17
CA VAL A 70 -3.00 10.37 -15.89
C VAL A 70 -1.94 9.67 -15.04
N GLU A 71 -2.30 8.56 -14.40
CA GLU A 71 -1.42 7.83 -13.48
C GLU A 71 -1.60 6.32 -13.65
N ILE A 72 -0.49 5.59 -13.54
CA ILE A 72 -0.46 4.12 -13.49
C ILE A 72 0.29 3.70 -12.23
N GLN A 73 -0.42 3.14 -11.27
CA GLN A 73 0.18 2.51 -10.10
C GLN A 73 0.39 1.02 -10.39
N VAL A 74 1.64 0.58 -10.44
CA VAL A 74 1.99 -0.82 -10.70
C VAL A 74 2.00 -1.58 -9.38
N GLY A 75 1.07 -2.54 -9.23
CA GLY A 75 1.03 -3.40 -8.05
C GLY A 75 2.25 -4.31 -7.98
N MET A 76 2.97 -4.32 -6.85
CA MET A 76 4.23 -5.07 -6.68
C MET A 76 4.20 -6.13 -5.58
N GLY A 77 3.00 -6.51 -5.13
CA GLY A 77 2.84 -7.45 -4.02
C GLY A 77 1.40 -7.55 -3.51
N PRO A 78 1.20 -8.14 -2.31
CA PRO A 78 -0.11 -8.22 -1.66
C PRO A 78 -0.73 -6.83 -1.49
N ALA A 79 -2.04 -6.73 -1.70
CA ALA A 79 -2.78 -5.46 -1.77
C ALA A 79 -2.26 -4.44 -2.82
N GLY A 80 -1.38 -4.85 -3.74
CA GLY A 80 -0.71 -3.97 -4.70
C GLY A 80 0.55 -3.28 -4.16
N GLU A 81 0.92 -3.50 -2.90
CA GLU A 81 2.03 -2.81 -2.25
C GLU A 81 3.37 -3.52 -2.47
N LEU A 82 4.47 -2.76 -2.53
CA LEU A 82 5.83 -3.32 -2.61
C LEU A 82 6.27 -3.85 -1.23
N ARG A 83 5.84 -5.07 -0.89
CA ARG A 83 6.18 -5.73 0.37
C ARG A 83 5.96 -7.24 0.31
N TYR A 84 6.40 -7.93 1.35
CA TYR A 84 5.99 -9.30 1.66
C TYR A 84 4.59 -9.34 2.30
N PRO A 85 3.86 -10.47 2.21
CA PRO A 85 2.61 -10.69 2.95
C PRO A 85 2.87 -11.05 4.42
N SER A 86 3.57 -10.20 5.16
CA SER A 86 4.07 -10.50 6.51
C SER A 86 3.03 -10.44 7.63
N TYR A 87 1.87 -9.83 7.38
CA TYR A 87 0.76 -9.66 8.34
C TYR A 87 -0.59 -10.14 7.75
N PRO A 88 -0.72 -11.43 7.38
CA PRO A 88 -1.96 -11.93 6.79
C PRO A 88 -3.07 -11.98 7.85
N GLU A 89 -4.10 -11.14 7.70
CA GLU A 89 -5.27 -11.12 8.61
C GLU A 89 -6.19 -12.34 8.41
N ALA A 90 -6.09 -13.00 7.25
CA ALA A 90 -6.91 -14.16 6.91
C ALA A 90 -6.82 -15.24 8.00
N ASN A 91 -8.00 -15.75 8.38
CA ASN A 91 -8.18 -16.80 9.38
C ASN A 91 -7.60 -16.48 10.78
N GLY A 92 -7.37 -15.21 11.09
CA GLY A 92 -6.82 -14.77 12.38
C GLY A 92 -5.34 -15.14 12.58
N THR A 93 -4.62 -15.41 11.48
CA THR A 93 -3.20 -15.78 11.49
C THR A 93 -2.36 -14.69 12.17
N TRP A 94 -2.65 -13.43 11.84
CA TRP A 94 -2.05 -12.25 12.44
C TRP A 94 -3.12 -11.29 12.94
N LYS A 95 -2.79 -10.55 14.00
CA LYS A 95 -3.59 -9.43 14.54
C LYS A 95 -2.67 -8.28 14.90
N PHE A 96 -3.09 -7.07 14.58
CA PHE A 96 -2.39 -5.86 15.00
C PHE A 96 -2.26 -5.81 16.54
N PRO A 97 -1.10 -5.45 17.12
CA PRO A 97 0.15 -4.98 16.48
C PRO A 97 1.26 -6.04 16.40
N GLY A 98 0.94 -7.32 16.16
CA GLY A 98 1.94 -8.39 16.12
C GLY A 98 3.08 -8.13 15.13
N ILE A 99 4.28 -8.66 15.42
CA ILE A 99 5.48 -8.45 14.59
C ILE A 99 5.41 -9.04 13.17
N GLY A 100 4.48 -9.95 12.90
CA GLY A 100 4.39 -10.64 11.62
C GLY A 100 5.37 -11.80 11.48
N ALA A 101 5.62 -12.25 10.25
CA ALA A 101 6.60 -13.30 9.97
C ALA A 101 7.32 -13.08 8.63
N PHE A 102 8.57 -13.54 8.55
CA PHE A 102 9.31 -13.63 7.28
C PHE A 102 8.61 -14.58 6.30
N GLN A 103 8.49 -14.16 5.04
CA GLN A 103 7.73 -14.85 3.97
C GLN A 103 8.64 -15.39 2.85
N CYS A 104 9.89 -15.71 3.17
CA CYS A 104 10.95 -16.05 2.21
C CYS A 104 11.36 -17.54 2.24
N TYR A 105 10.45 -18.44 2.63
CA TYR A 105 10.72 -19.87 2.78
C TYR A 105 10.32 -20.73 1.57
N ASP A 106 9.90 -20.12 0.47
CA ASP A 106 9.72 -20.87 -0.77
C ASP A 106 11.08 -21.31 -1.34
N LYS A 107 11.09 -22.42 -2.09
CA LYS A 107 12.34 -23.00 -2.59
C LYS A 107 13.16 -22.03 -3.45
N TYR A 108 12.51 -21.08 -4.14
CA TYR A 108 13.19 -20.14 -5.03
C TYR A 108 13.95 -19.09 -4.22
N MET A 109 13.30 -18.49 -3.22
CA MET A 109 13.95 -17.56 -2.29
C MET A 109 15.02 -18.23 -1.45
N LEU A 110 14.79 -19.46 -0.95
CA LEU A 110 15.83 -20.21 -0.23
C LEU A 110 17.05 -20.52 -1.12
N SER A 111 16.82 -20.85 -2.40
CA SER A 111 17.92 -21.04 -3.35
C SER A 111 18.69 -19.74 -3.60
N SER A 112 18.00 -18.61 -3.70
CA SER A 112 18.61 -17.28 -3.82
C SER A 112 19.43 -16.92 -2.58
N LEU A 113 18.90 -17.19 -1.38
CA LEU A 113 19.60 -16.98 -0.11
C LEU A 113 20.87 -17.83 -0.04
N LYS A 114 20.78 -19.11 -0.41
CA LYS A 114 21.93 -20.02 -0.45
C LYS A 114 23.02 -19.52 -1.37
N ALA A 115 22.67 -19.13 -2.60
CA ALA A 115 23.64 -18.58 -3.56
C ALA A 115 24.30 -17.28 -3.03
N ALA A 116 23.52 -16.40 -2.40
CA ALA A 116 24.05 -15.17 -1.79
C ALA A 116 24.99 -15.46 -0.61
N ALA A 117 24.66 -16.45 0.22
CA ALA A 117 25.48 -16.89 1.35
C ALA A 117 26.81 -17.49 0.90
N GLU A 118 26.79 -18.33 -0.15
CA GLU A 118 28.00 -18.85 -0.80
C GLU A 118 28.87 -17.73 -1.37
N ALA A 119 28.28 -16.77 -2.08
CA ALA A 119 28.98 -15.62 -2.63
C ALA A 119 29.59 -14.70 -1.55
N ALA A 120 28.95 -14.61 -0.37
CA ALA A 120 29.46 -13.88 0.79
C ALA A 120 30.57 -14.64 1.55
N GLY A 121 30.92 -15.86 1.14
CA GLY A 121 31.88 -16.71 1.86
C GLY A 121 31.35 -17.21 3.22
N LYS A 122 30.02 -17.27 3.37
CA LYS A 122 29.29 -17.68 4.59
C LYS A 122 28.23 -18.72 4.25
N PRO A 123 28.60 -19.88 3.67
CA PRO A 123 27.62 -20.88 3.20
C PRO A 123 26.66 -21.34 4.30
N GLU A 124 27.06 -21.30 5.58
CA GLU A 124 26.24 -21.63 6.73
C GLU A 124 25.00 -20.72 6.88
N TRP A 125 25.08 -19.46 6.42
CA TRP A 125 23.95 -18.51 6.40
C TRP A 125 22.88 -18.88 5.38
N GLY A 126 23.22 -19.71 4.39
CA GLY A 126 22.33 -20.12 3.31
C GLY A 126 21.45 -21.33 3.63
N SER A 127 21.54 -21.86 4.85
CA SER A 127 20.88 -23.11 5.24
C SER A 127 19.37 -22.98 5.40
N THR A 128 18.89 -21.85 5.94
CA THR A 128 17.48 -21.53 6.16
C THR A 128 17.31 -20.04 6.47
N GLY A 129 16.07 -19.53 6.43
CA GLY A 129 15.73 -18.20 6.96
C GLY A 129 15.82 -18.13 8.50
N PRO A 130 15.58 -16.94 9.11
CA PRO A 130 15.64 -16.74 10.55
C PRO A 130 14.63 -17.59 11.33
N THR A 131 15.10 -18.42 12.25
CA THR A 131 14.26 -19.34 13.07
C THR A 131 13.99 -18.84 14.49
N ASP A 132 14.64 -17.75 14.91
CA ASP A 132 14.54 -17.13 16.24
C ASP A 132 13.76 -15.81 16.22
N ALA A 133 13.01 -15.57 15.14
CA ALA A 133 12.19 -14.39 14.90
C ALA A 133 10.81 -14.44 15.57
N GLY A 134 10.46 -15.54 16.26
CA GLY A 134 9.15 -15.71 16.91
C GLY A 134 8.01 -16.01 15.93
N HIS A 135 6.79 -15.73 16.38
CA HIS A 135 5.53 -15.94 15.67
C HIS A 135 4.81 -14.63 15.33
N TYR A 136 3.84 -14.69 14.40
CA TYR A 136 3.06 -13.55 13.91
C TYR A 136 2.62 -12.54 14.98
N ASN A 137 2.17 -13.01 16.15
CA ASN A 137 1.54 -12.18 17.18
C ASN A 137 2.43 -11.94 18.42
N ASN A 138 3.73 -12.29 18.35
CA ASN A 138 4.65 -11.92 19.42
C ASN A 138 4.88 -10.40 19.45
N TRP A 139 5.30 -9.91 20.60
CA TRP A 139 5.92 -8.60 20.71
C TRP A 139 7.41 -8.69 20.38
N PRO A 140 8.04 -7.60 19.89
CA PRO A 140 9.46 -7.58 19.59
C PRO A 140 10.35 -8.08 20.75
N GLU A 141 10.04 -7.67 21.97
CA GLU A 141 10.73 -8.03 23.21
C GLU A 141 10.66 -9.51 23.57
N ASP A 142 9.66 -10.23 23.05
CA ASP A 142 9.48 -11.67 23.26
C ASP A 142 10.40 -12.53 22.36
N THR A 143 11.12 -11.91 21.43
CA THR A 143 11.88 -12.63 20.40
C THR A 143 13.38 -12.31 20.45
N PRO A 144 14.28 -13.31 20.40
CA PRO A 144 15.71 -13.06 20.33
C PRO A 144 16.13 -12.17 19.15
N PHE A 145 15.49 -12.33 18.00
CA PHE A 145 15.84 -11.61 16.78
C PHE A 145 15.49 -10.11 16.84
N PHE A 146 14.32 -9.75 17.39
CA PHE A 146 13.83 -8.37 17.37
C PHE A 146 14.00 -7.60 18.69
N LYS A 147 14.54 -8.22 19.75
CA LYS A 147 14.71 -7.62 21.08
C LYS A 147 15.56 -6.32 21.05
N LYS A 148 14.91 -5.19 20.79
CA LYS A 148 15.41 -3.81 20.88
C LYS A 148 14.27 -2.91 21.39
N GLU A 149 14.62 -1.84 22.09
CA GLU A 149 13.69 -1.04 22.91
C GLU A 149 12.75 -0.09 22.13
N ASP A 150 12.90 0.06 20.81
CA ASP A 150 12.22 1.12 20.02
C ASP A 150 11.20 0.62 18.97
N ALA A 151 10.56 -0.54 19.20
CA ALA A 151 9.66 -1.16 18.22
C ALA A 151 8.17 -0.85 18.45
N LEU A 152 7.81 0.44 18.55
CA LEU A 152 6.44 0.91 18.77
C LEU A 152 5.88 1.70 17.57
N CYS A 153 4.55 1.79 17.50
CA CYS A 153 3.84 2.53 16.46
C CYS A 153 4.19 4.03 16.48
N ALA A 154 4.68 4.57 15.36
CA ALA A 154 5.02 5.99 15.20
C ALA A 154 4.72 6.47 13.76
N PRO A 155 3.45 6.53 13.36
CA PRO A 155 3.06 6.81 11.98
C PRO A 155 3.54 8.18 11.48
N GLU A 156 3.54 9.20 12.34
CA GLU A 156 4.03 10.55 11.97
C GLU A 156 5.53 10.56 11.67
N LYS A 157 6.32 9.81 12.47
CA LYS A 157 7.76 9.66 12.23
C LYS A 157 8.02 8.91 10.92
N LEU A 158 7.22 7.88 10.63
CA LEU A 158 7.32 7.10 9.40
C LEU A 158 7.02 7.96 8.16
N VAL A 159 5.92 8.73 8.17
CA VAL A 159 5.57 9.65 7.08
C VAL A 159 6.69 10.68 6.86
N LYS A 160 7.24 11.25 7.93
CA LYS A 160 8.39 12.17 7.86
C LYS A 160 9.63 11.51 7.25
N GLN A 161 9.94 10.28 7.65
CA GLN A 161 11.09 9.53 7.12
C GLN A 161 10.94 9.26 5.61
N VAL A 162 9.75 8.85 5.16
CA VAL A 162 9.46 8.61 3.74
C VAL A 162 9.58 9.91 2.95
N ALA A 163 9.00 11.01 3.45
CA ALA A 163 9.09 12.33 2.84
C ALA A 163 10.54 12.82 2.66
N LEU A 164 11.38 12.61 3.67
CA LEU A 164 12.80 12.95 3.59
C LEU A 164 13.54 12.07 2.56
N ALA A 165 13.26 10.78 2.51
CA ALA A 165 13.89 9.85 1.59
C ALA A 165 13.52 10.13 0.12
N THR A 166 12.22 10.33 -0.17
CA THR A 166 11.76 10.70 -1.53
C THR A 166 12.30 12.07 -1.92
N GLY A 167 12.35 12.99 -0.97
CA GLY A 167 12.97 14.30 -1.16
C GLY A 167 14.45 14.23 -1.53
N ALA A 168 15.24 13.40 -0.84
CA ALA A 168 16.65 13.18 -1.15
C ALA A 168 16.83 12.52 -2.53
N ALA A 169 15.94 11.60 -2.90
CA ALA A 169 15.93 10.92 -4.19
C ALA A 169 15.31 11.74 -5.34
N GLN A 170 14.76 12.93 -5.06
CA GLN A 170 14.01 13.75 -6.03
C GLN A 170 12.83 13.01 -6.68
N VAL A 171 12.18 12.11 -5.94
CA VAL A 171 11.02 11.35 -6.39
C VAL A 171 9.74 12.04 -5.86
N PRO A 172 8.73 12.31 -6.70
CA PRO A 172 7.44 12.82 -6.24
C PRO A 172 6.80 11.88 -5.22
N LEU A 173 6.16 12.45 -4.20
CA LEU A 173 5.45 11.69 -3.17
C LEU A 173 3.95 11.92 -3.29
N ALA A 174 3.19 10.84 -3.47
CA ALA A 174 1.75 10.82 -3.30
C ALA A 174 1.39 10.10 -1.99
N GLY A 175 0.18 10.33 -1.47
CA GLY A 175 -0.26 9.73 -0.21
C GLY A 175 -1.68 9.21 -0.25
N GLU A 176 -2.02 8.33 0.69
CA GLU A 176 -3.37 7.80 0.91
C GLU A 176 -3.63 7.64 2.41
N ASN A 177 -4.89 7.68 2.85
CA ASN A 177 -5.24 7.32 4.23
C ASN A 177 -5.39 5.80 4.39
N ALA A 178 -4.73 5.23 5.41
CA ALA A 178 -4.76 3.77 5.63
C ALA A 178 -6.14 3.24 6.09
N LEU A 179 -6.92 4.05 6.80
CA LEU A 179 -8.22 3.67 7.37
C LEU A 179 -9.31 4.66 6.96
N PRO A 180 -10.58 4.23 6.82
CA PRO A 180 -11.70 5.14 6.56
C PRO A 180 -11.87 6.14 7.71
N ARG A 181 -11.81 7.44 7.42
CA ARG A 181 -11.86 8.52 8.42
C ARG A 181 -12.59 9.74 7.89
N TYR A 182 -13.68 10.14 8.54
CA TYR A 182 -14.54 11.25 8.09
C TYR A 182 -14.55 12.46 9.05
N ASP A 183 -13.73 12.38 10.10
CA ASP A 183 -13.61 13.40 11.13
C ASP A 183 -12.58 14.47 10.76
N GLU A 184 -12.78 15.68 11.29
CA GLU A 184 -11.95 16.85 11.04
C GLU A 184 -10.49 16.64 11.44
N TYR A 185 -10.24 15.93 12.56
CA TYR A 185 -8.89 15.64 13.01
C TYR A 185 -8.09 14.85 11.97
N ALA A 186 -8.69 13.83 11.34
CA ALA A 186 -8.04 13.09 10.27
C ALA A 186 -7.74 13.96 9.05
N HIS A 187 -8.69 14.80 8.63
CA HIS A 187 -8.48 15.73 7.51
C HIS A 187 -7.36 16.74 7.80
N GLU A 188 -7.27 17.26 9.03
CA GLU A 188 -6.15 18.12 9.44
C GLU A 188 -4.81 17.39 9.40
N GLN A 189 -4.76 16.14 9.86
CA GLN A 189 -3.54 15.35 9.81
C GLN A 189 -3.08 15.11 8.38
N ILE A 190 -4.01 14.82 7.46
CA ILE A 190 -3.71 14.68 6.03
C ILE A 190 -3.14 15.99 5.48
N LEU A 191 -3.81 17.13 5.71
CA LEU A 191 -3.33 18.44 5.25
C LEU A 191 -1.92 18.76 5.76
N ARG A 192 -1.65 18.48 7.04
CA ARG A 192 -0.31 18.67 7.63
C ARG A 192 0.71 17.77 6.96
N ALA A 193 0.42 16.48 6.79
CA ALA A 193 1.30 15.53 6.14
C ALA A 193 1.56 15.89 4.67
N SER A 194 0.53 16.32 3.93
CA SER A 194 0.63 16.70 2.52
C SER A 194 1.48 17.94 2.27
N SER A 195 1.59 18.82 3.27
CA SER A 195 2.46 20.00 3.19
C SER A 195 3.96 19.68 3.24
N LEU A 196 4.35 18.45 3.64
CA LEU A 196 5.74 17.98 3.77
C LEU A 196 6.69 18.97 4.49
N ASN A 197 6.15 19.81 5.37
CA ASN A 197 6.93 20.82 6.08
C ASN A 197 7.85 20.15 7.11
N VAL A 198 9.12 19.94 6.73
CA VAL A 198 10.14 19.38 7.61
C VAL A 198 11.15 20.47 7.99
N ASP A 199 11.13 20.81 9.28
CA ASP A 199 12.17 21.54 10.04
C ASP A 199 12.79 22.76 9.32
N GLY A 200 11.96 23.65 8.76
CA GLY A 200 12.40 24.96 8.27
C GLY A 200 13.29 24.92 7.02
N SER A 201 13.50 23.74 6.41
CA SER A 201 14.17 23.67 5.11
C SER A 201 13.22 24.23 4.05
N ALA A 202 13.67 25.28 3.36
CA ALA A 202 12.93 25.97 2.31
C ALA A 202 12.81 25.16 1.01
N VAL A 203 12.63 23.84 1.12
CA VAL A 203 12.34 23.01 -0.03
C VAL A 203 10.82 23.00 -0.16
N ASP A 204 10.31 23.85 -1.03
CA ASP A 204 8.89 23.93 -1.32
C ASP A 204 8.44 22.63 -2.02
N ARG A 205 8.14 21.63 -1.19
CA ARG A 205 7.65 20.33 -1.62
C ARG A 205 6.32 20.09 -0.95
N GLU A 206 5.34 19.74 -1.75
CA GLU A 206 4.04 19.24 -1.35
C GLU A 206 3.89 17.85 -1.94
N MET A 207 2.99 17.04 -1.38
CA MET A 207 2.59 15.81 -2.06
C MET A 207 2.04 16.15 -3.45
N CYS A 208 2.42 15.38 -4.46
CA CYS A 208 1.95 15.60 -5.83
C CYS A 208 0.51 15.14 -6.04
N ALA A 209 0.02 14.22 -5.21
CA ALA A 209 -1.35 13.72 -5.22
C ALA A 209 -1.73 13.15 -3.85
N PHE A 210 -3.04 13.07 -3.60
CA PHE A 210 -3.60 12.34 -2.46
C PHE A 210 -4.83 11.53 -2.90
N THR A 211 -4.82 10.23 -2.64
CA THR A 211 -5.96 9.34 -2.90
C THR A 211 -6.72 9.07 -1.61
N TYR A 212 -7.96 9.55 -1.53
CA TYR A 212 -8.79 9.34 -0.35
C TYR A 212 -9.51 7.99 -0.40
N LEU A 213 -9.21 7.10 0.54
CA LEU A 213 -9.78 5.78 0.67
C LEU A 213 -11.00 5.79 1.62
N ARG A 214 -12.19 5.38 1.19
CA ARG A 214 -12.63 4.99 -0.16
C ARG A 214 -14.05 5.48 -0.36
N MET A 215 -14.43 5.74 -1.59
CA MET A 215 -15.83 5.99 -1.94
C MET A 215 -16.75 4.86 -1.43
N ASN A 216 -17.71 5.20 -0.57
CA ASN A 216 -18.69 4.29 0.02
C ASN A 216 -19.91 5.08 0.54
N PRO A 217 -21.03 4.43 0.93
CA PRO A 217 -22.21 5.14 1.41
C PRO A 217 -21.98 6.04 2.64
N SER A 218 -21.07 5.69 3.54
CA SER A 218 -20.74 6.52 4.71
C SER A 218 -20.06 7.83 4.34
N LEU A 219 -19.24 7.87 3.29
CA LEU A 219 -18.66 9.12 2.77
C LEU A 219 -19.76 10.09 2.31
N PHE A 220 -20.82 9.55 1.71
CA PHE A 220 -21.95 10.30 1.16
C PHE A 220 -23.02 10.66 2.18
N HIS A 221 -22.85 10.31 3.46
CA HIS A 221 -23.68 10.85 4.52
C HIS A 221 -23.53 12.38 4.55
N PRO A 222 -24.62 13.18 4.67
CA PRO A 222 -24.57 14.63 4.49
C PRO A 222 -23.45 15.35 5.26
N ASP A 223 -23.28 15.03 6.55
CA ASP A 223 -22.23 15.64 7.39
C ASP A 223 -20.81 15.26 6.96
N ASN A 224 -20.61 14.01 6.56
CA ASN A 224 -19.31 13.52 6.10
C ASN A 224 -18.96 14.11 4.74
N TRP A 225 -19.95 14.21 3.84
CA TRP A 225 -19.78 14.83 2.54
C TRP A 225 -19.44 16.31 2.68
N ARG A 226 -20.12 17.04 3.58
CA ARG A 226 -19.83 18.45 3.88
C ARG A 226 -18.37 18.63 4.34
N ARG A 227 -17.91 17.81 5.28
CA ARG A 227 -16.52 17.81 5.76
C ARG A 227 -15.52 17.43 4.67
N PHE A 228 -15.85 16.44 3.84
CA PHE A 228 -15.01 16.00 2.73
C PHE A 228 -14.86 17.09 1.67
N VAL A 229 -15.95 17.77 1.27
CA VAL A 229 -15.89 18.91 0.34
C VAL A 229 -15.04 20.04 0.92
N ALA A 230 -15.17 20.35 2.21
CA ALA A 230 -14.32 21.34 2.86
C ALA A 230 -12.84 20.93 2.87
N PHE A 231 -12.55 19.65 3.14
CA PHE A 231 -11.21 19.08 3.06
C PHE A 231 -10.61 19.21 1.64
N VAL A 232 -11.35 18.85 0.59
CA VAL A 232 -10.90 18.94 -0.80
C VAL A 232 -10.60 20.40 -1.19
N LYS A 233 -11.45 21.35 -0.77
CA LYS A 233 -11.19 22.78 -0.98
C LYS A 233 -9.87 23.22 -0.33
N LYS A 234 -9.63 22.83 0.93
CA LYS A 234 -8.36 23.15 1.62
C LYS A 234 -7.15 22.51 0.95
N MET A 235 -7.26 21.27 0.47
CA MET A 235 -6.18 20.61 -0.27
C MET A 235 -5.82 21.38 -1.56
N ASN A 236 -6.82 21.94 -2.26
CA ASN A 236 -6.61 22.71 -3.49
C ASN A 236 -6.05 24.11 -3.27
N GLU A 237 -6.28 24.71 -2.09
CA GLU A 237 -5.81 26.05 -1.77
C GLU A 237 -4.29 26.13 -1.46
N GLY A 238 -3.63 24.98 -1.24
CA GLY A 238 -2.18 24.89 -0.99
C GLY A 238 -1.71 25.52 0.33
N LYS A 239 -0.39 25.54 0.58
CA LYS A 239 0.25 26.09 1.81
C LYS A 239 -0.11 27.54 2.17
N GLY A 240 -0.75 28.32 1.28
CA GLY A 240 -0.94 29.77 1.41
C GLY A 240 -2.29 30.25 1.95
N ALA A 241 -3.33 29.41 1.98
CA ALA A 241 -4.67 29.86 2.36
C ALA A 241 -4.92 29.76 3.87
N ARG A 242 -5.05 30.93 4.50
CA ARG A 242 -5.25 31.08 5.94
C ARG A 242 -6.74 31.09 6.31
N ARG A 243 -7.55 30.22 5.71
CA ARG A 243 -9.00 30.17 5.95
C ARG A 243 -9.35 29.24 7.11
N CYS A 244 -10.17 29.74 8.03
CA CYS A 244 -10.69 28.95 9.14
C CYS A 244 -11.63 27.85 8.61
N TRP A 245 -11.68 26.69 9.29
CA TRP A 245 -12.56 25.58 8.92
C TRP A 245 -14.02 25.99 8.77
N GLU A 246 -14.52 26.81 9.68
CA GLU A 246 -15.92 27.29 9.68
C GLU A 246 -16.29 28.01 8.38
N GLU A 247 -15.37 28.79 7.80
CA GLU A 247 -15.63 29.52 6.56
C GLU A 247 -15.74 28.58 5.36
N VAL A 248 -14.83 27.60 5.27
CA VAL A 248 -14.79 26.64 4.16
C VAL A 248 -15.97 25.67 4.26
N GLU A 249 -16.33 25.25 5.47
CA GLU A 249 -17.50 24.41 5.72
C GLU A 249 -18.81 25.09 5.34
N ARG A 250 -19.00 26.37 5.69
CA ARG A 250 -20.19 27.14 5.29
C ARG A 250 -20.32 27.29 3.78
N GLU A 251 -19.21 27.42 3.06
CA GLU A 251 -19.22 27.40 1.59
C GLU A 251 -19.41 26.01 1.02
N ALA A 252 -19.00 24.96 1.73
CA ALA A 252 -19.27 23.58 1.34
C ALA A 252 -20.77 23.27 1.44
N GLU A 253 -21.51 23.84 2.41
CA GLU A 253 -22.97 23.66 2.52
C GLU A 253 -23.72 24.09 1.25
N GLN A 254 -23.32 25.20 0.63
CA GLN A 254 -23.89 25.63 -0.64
C GLN A 254 -23.64 24.60 -1.76
N PHE A 255 -22.46 23.99 -1.80
CA PHE A 255 -22.13 22.91 -2.75
C PHE A 255 -22.91 21.63 -2.45
N VAL A 256 -23.06 21.24 -1.18
CA VAL A 256 -23.80 20.04 -0.76
C VAL A 256 -25.22 20.10 -1.28
N HIS A 257 -25.92 21.23 -1.12
CA HIS A 257 -27.28 21.39 -1.63
C HIS A 257 -27.39 21.22 -3.15
N VAL A 258 -26.41 21.72 -3.92
CA VAL A 258 -26.40 21.58 -5.38
C VAL A 258 -26.10 20.14 -5.80
N THR A 259 -25.23 19.44 -5.07
CA THR A 259 -24.84 18.05 -5.38
C THR A 259 -25.79 16.98 -4.85
N GLN A 260 -26.80 17.35 -4.05
CA GLN A 260 -27.65 16.42 -3.32
C GLN A 260 -28.34 15.33 -4.18
N PRO A 261 -28.87 15.62 -5.38
CA PRO A 261 -29.44 14.59 -6.24
C PRO A 261 -28.41 13.53 -6.67
N PHE A 262 -27.20 13.97 -7.05
CA PHE A 262 -26.12 13.08 -7.47
C PHE A 262 -25.55 12.23 -6.32
N ILE A 263 -25.51 12.78 -5.11
CA ILE A 263 -25.10 12.05 -3.90
C ILE A 263 -26.06 10.90 -3.62
N GLN A 264 -27.37 11.13 -3.74
CA GLN A 264 -28.37 10.09 -3.53
C GLN A 264 -28.25 8.98 -4.56
N GLU A 265 -28.06 9.32 -5.84
CA GLU A 265 -27.82 8.34 -6.91
C GLU A 265 -26.53 7.54 -6.68
N ALA A 266 -25.42 8.21 -6.31
CA ALA A 266 -24.15 7.55 -6.02
C ALA A 266 -24.25 6.62 -4.80
N ALA A 267 -24.93 7.04 -3.74
CA ALA A 267 -25.14 6.22 -2.55
C ALA A 267 -25.95 4.95 -2.89
N VAL A 268 -26.98 5.06 -3.73
CA VAL A 268 -27.79 3.91 -4.19
C VAL A 268 -26.96 2.98 -5.07
N ALA A 269 -26.17 3.52 -6.01
CA ALA A 269 -25.32 2.72 -6.89
C ALA A 269 -24.25 1.91 -6.12
N LEU A 270 -23.85 2.37 -4.94
CA LEU A 270 -22.85 1.73 -4.08
C LEU A 270 -23.44 0.74 -3.06
N MET A 271 -24.77 0.59 -3.00
CA MET A 271 -25.43 -0.41 -2.16
C MET A 271 -25.63 -1.76 -2.87
N HIS A 272 -25.25 -1.85 -4.16
CA HIS A 272 -25.39 -3.03 -5.02
C HIS A 272 -24.01 -3.51 -5.53
#